data_AF-A0A7V9JVN1-F1
#
_entry.id   AF-A0A7V9JVN1-F1
#
_cell.length_a   1.000
_cell.length_b   1.000
_cell.length_c   1.000
_cell.angle_alpha   90.00
_cell.angle_beta   90.00
_cell.angle_gamma   90.00
#
_symmetry.space_group_name_H-M   'P 1'
#
loop_
_entity.id
_entity.type
_entity.pdbx_description
1 polymer ?
#
loop_
_entity_poly.entity_id
_entity_poly.type
_entity_poly.pdbx_seq_one_letter_code
_entity_poly.pdbx_strand_id
1 'polypeptide(L)'
;MLETYKATLHGDKIKWEADAPKISKKENSIAVYVTIIDKASITNSPNGEKMAKVLKKLAAKGGISSIENASEWQREQRQERDFVGREKQ
;
A
#
# COMPACT_ATOMS: atom_id res chain seq x y z
N MET A 1 13.54 -17.57 -2.46
CA MET A 1 12.18 -17.21 -2.92
C MET A 1 11.25 -17.40 -1.72
N LEU A 2 10.35 -16.45 -1.43
CA LEU A 2 9.41 -16.57 -0.30
C LEU A 2 8.10 -17.14 -0.82
N GLU A 3 7.63 -18.22 -0.21
CA GLU A 3 6.31 -18.79 -0.48
C GLU A 3 5.30 -18.28 0.54
N THR A 4 4.14 -17.84 0.08
CA THR A 4 3.08 -17.29 0.93
C THR A 4 1.95 -18.30 1.05
N TYR A 5 1.57 -18.62 2.28
CA TYR A 5 0.52 -19.58 2.59
C TYR A 5 -0.61 -18.89 3.33
N LYS A 6 -1.86 -19.22 2.97
CA LYS A 6 -3.03 -18.67 3.64
C LYS A 6 -3.33 -19.46 4.90
N ALA A 7 -3.46 -18.76 6.02
CA ALA A 7 -3.68 -19.37 7.32
C ALA A 7 -4.48 -18.44 8.23
N THR A 8 -5.11 -19.05 9.24
CA THR A 8 -5.68 -18.35 10.39
C THR A 8 -4.80 -18.61 11.62
N LEU A 9 -4.47 -17.57 12.37
CA LEU A 9 -3.76 -17.68 13.65
C LEU A 9 -4.78 -17.79 14.80
N HIS A 10 -4.79 -18.92 15.50
CA HIS A 10 -5.62 -19.15 16.69
C HIS A 10 -4.74 -19.18 17.94
N GLY A 11 -4.71 -18.06 18.68
CA GLY A 11 -3.77 -17.89 19.79
C GLY A 11 -2.33 -17.87 19.27
N ASP A 12 -1.58 -18.92 19.60
CA ASP A 12 -0.19 -19.15 19.16
C ASP A 12 -0.07 -20.20 18.04
N LYS A 13 -1.18 -20.76 17.56
CA LYS A 13 -1.19 -21.84 16.55
C LYS A 13 -1.66 -21.36 15.19
N ILE A 14 -0.86 -21.63 14.17
CA ILE A 14 -1.21 -21.36 12.77
C ILE A 14 -2.01 -22.56 12.23
N LYS A 15 -3.20 -22.29 11.68
CA LYS A 15 -4.04 -23.26 10.97
C LYS A 15 -4.09 -22.89 9.49
N TRP A 16 -3.53 -23.73 8.64
CA TRP A 16 -3.54 -23.54 7.19
C TRP A 16 -4.97 -23.69 6.64
N GLU A 17 -5.40 -22.78 5.77
CA GLU A 17 -6.74 -22.82 5.16
C GLU A 17 -6.78 -23.70 3.90
N ALA A 18 -5.64 -23.90 3.25
CA ALA A 18 -5.49 -24.71 2.05
C ALA A 18 -4.26 -25.61 2.22
N ASP A 19 -3.32 -25.55 1.28
CA ASP A 19 -2.10 -26.33 1.35
C ASP A 19 -1.19 -25.85 2.49
N ALA A 20 -0.69 -26.81 3.26
CA ALA A 20 0.36 -26.56 4.24
C ALA A 20 1.74 -26.61 3.55
N PRO A 21 2.73 -25.84 4.04
CA PRO A 21 4.10 -25.97 3.57
C PRO A 21 4.58 -27.41 3.76
N LYS A 22 5.26 -27.94 2.74
CA LYS A 22 5.84 -29.29 2.78
C LYS A 22 7.06 -29.29 3.68
N ILE A 23 6.88 -29.70 4.93
CA ILE A 23 7.98 -29.89 5.88
C ILE A 23 8.60 -31.27 5.62
N SER A 24 9.92 -31.30 5.43
CA SER A 24 10.65 -32.55 5.21
C SER A 24 10.57 -33.43 6.48
N LYS A 25 10.41 -34.75 6.36
CA LYS A 25 10.32 -35.66 7.53
C LYS A 25 11.57 -35.65 8.43
N LYS A 26 12.67 -35.05 7.97
CA LYS A 26 13.93 -34.92 8.73
C LYS A 26 13.98 -33.63 9.54
N GLU A 27 13.18 -32.63 9.20
CA GLU A 27 13.13 -31.33 9.87
C GLU A 27 11.80 -31.23 10.60
N ASN A 28 11.81 -31.32 11.93
CA ASN A 28 10.60 -31.23 12.73
C ASN A 28 10.07 -29.80 12.88
N SER A 29 10.75 -28.81 12.30
CA SER A 29 10.42 -27.39 12.40
C SER A 29 11.06 -26.59 11.25
N ILE A 30 10.36 -25.56 10.77
CA ILE A 30 10.88 -24.60 9.80
C ILE A 30 10.72 -23.18 10.34
N ALA A 31 11.68 -22.30 10.04
CA ALA A 31 11.56 -20.88 10.36
C ALA A 31 10.57 -20.21 9.41
N VAL A 32 9.67 -19.38 9.94
CA VAL A 32 8.63 -18.69 9.15
C VAL A 32 8.55 -17.22 9.53
N TYR A 33 8.22 -16.38 8.55
CA TYR A 33 7.79 -15.00 8.78
C TYR A 33 6.26 -14.96 8.79
N VAL A 34 5.68 -14.35 9.83
CA VAL A 34 4.23 -14.23 9.97
C VAL A 34 3.84 -12.77 9.76
N THR A 35 3.05 -12.52 8.71
CA THR A 35 2.44 -11.21 8.45
C THR A 35 0.97 -11.26 8.81
N ILE A 36 0.54 -10.44 9.78
CA ILE A 36 -0.85 -10.38 10.21
C ILE A 36 -1.62 -9.42 9.31
N ILE A 37 -2.67 -9.92 8.66
CA ILE A 37 -3.57 -9.11 7.83
C ILE A 37 -4.63 -8.49 8.74
N ASP A 38 -4.39 -7.26 9.17
CA ASP A 38 -5.36 -6.50 9.94
C ASP A 38 -6.45 -5.93 9.03
N LYS A 39 -7.65 -6.53 9.08
CA LYS A 39 -8.83 -5.99 8.36
C LYS A 39 -9.25 -4.61 8.89
N ALA A 40 -8.86 -4.23 10.11
CA ALA A 40 -9.14 -2.90 10.65
C ALA A 40 -8.30 -1.79 9.99
N SER A 41 -7.20 -2.13 9.31
CA SER A 41 -6.52 -1.16 8.44
C SER A 41 -7.30 -0.84 7.15
N ILE A 42 -8.28 -1.68 6.80
CA ILE A 42 -9.19 -1.51 5.67
C ILE A 42 -10.53 -0.90 6.12
N THR A 43 -10.82 -0.85 7.42
CA THR A 43 -11.96 -0.09 7.93
C THR A 43 -11.66 1.39 7.83
N ASN A 44 -12.22 2.01 6.79
CA ASN A 44 -12.59 3.42 6.70
C ASN A 44 -11.64 4.36 7.44
N SER A 45 -10.68 4.92 6.72
CA SER A 45 -10.00 6.13 7.17
C SER A 45 -11.06 7.07 7.77
N PRO A 46 -10.92 7.57 9.02
CA PRO A 46 -11.83 8.56 9.63
C PRO A 46 -11.76 9.93 8.94
N ASN A 47 -11.45 9.92 7.64
CA ASN A 47 -10.94 11.00 6.83
C ASN A 47 -11.78 11.16 5.56
N GLY A 48 -12.83 10.35 5.35
CA GLY A 48 -13.73 10.52 4.19
C GLY A 48 -14.39 11.90 4.17
N GLU A 49 -14.90 12.37 5.31
CA GLU A 49 -15.50 13.70 5.43
C GLU A 49 -14.47 14.83 5.29
N LYS A 50 -13.28 14.65 5.89
CA LYS A 50 -12.16 15.59 5.73
C LYS A 50 -11.70 15.65 4.27
N MET A 51 -11.56 14.51 3.62
CA MET A 51 -11.22 14.38 2.20
C MET A 51 -12.28 15.05 1.33
N ALA A 52 -13.56 14.76 1.57
CA ALA A 52 -14.67 15.39 0.85
C ALA A 52 -14.65 16.92 1.00
N LYS A 53 -14.34 17.43 2.21
CA LYS A 53 -14.21 18.87 2.48
C LYS A 53 -13.03 19.49 1.72
N VAL A 54 -11.89 18.79 1.65
CA VAL A 54 -10.73 19.23 0.87
C VAL A 54 -11.03 19.23 -0.63
N LEU A 55 -11.63 18.14 -1.15
CA LEU A 55 -12.01 18.03 -2.55
C LEU A 55 -13.04 19.09 -2.96
N LYS A 56 -14.02 19.40 -2.09
CA LYS A 56 -15.00 20.48 -2.32
C LYS A 56 -14.33 21.85 -2.42
N LYS A 57 -13.34 22.13 -1.57
CA LYS A 57 -12.55 23.38 -1.65
C LYS A 57 -11.70 23.44 -2.91
N LEU A 58 -11.13 22.32 -3.35
CA LEU A 58 -10.33 22.25 -4.58
C LEU A 58 -11.20 22.49 -5.81
N ALA A 59 -12.37 21.85 -5.89
CA ALA A 59 -13.32 22.05 -6.99
C ALA A 59 -13.78 23.52 -7.10
N ALA A 60 -14.06 24.17 -5.97
CA ALA A 60 -14.44 25.60 -5.94
C ALA A 60 -13.34 26.54 -6.46
N LYS A 61 -12.08 26.11 -6.47
CA LYS A 61 -10.94 26.88 -7.01
C LYS A 61 -10.65 26.60 -8.49
N GLY A 62 -11.50 25.82 -9.16
CA GLY A 62 -11.31 25.41 -10.56
C GLY A 62 -10.69 24.03 -10.73
N GLY A 63 -10.57 23.26 -9.65
CA GLY A 63 -10.21 21.84 -9.69
C GLY A 63 -8.81 21.58 -10.24
N ILE A 64 -8.65 20.48 -10.98
CA ILE A 64 -7.37 20.14 -11.63
C ILE A 64 -7.14 21.04 -12.85
N SER A 65 -8.21 21.51 -13.49
CA SER A 65 -8.15 22.41 -14.65
C SER A 65 -7.62 23.80 -14.33
N SER A 66 -7.57 24.22 -13.06
CA SER A 66 -6.94 25.48 -12.66
C SER A 66 -5.42 25.39 -12.52
N ILE A 67 -4.83 24.21 -12.74
CA ILE A 67 -3.37 24.04 -12.71
C ILE A 67 -2.84 24.28 -14.12
N GLU A 68 -2.19 25.43 -14.33
CA GLU A 68 -1.69 25.87 -15.64
C GLU A 68 -0.69 24.88 -16.25
N ASN A 69 0.23 24.35 -15.45
CA ASN A 69 1.17 23.30 -15.85
C ASN A 69 1.13 22.12 -14.88
N ALA A 70 0.24 21.17 -15.16
CA ALA A 70 0.05 19.99 -14.31
C ALA A 70 1.35 19.17 -14.14
N SER A 71 2.21 19.13 -15.16
CA SER A 71 3.46 18.38 -15.14
C SER A 71 4.49 19.00 -14.20
N GLU A 72 4.61 20.33 -14.18
CA GLU A 72 5.48 21.04 -13.24
C GLU A 72 4.95 20.96 -11.81
N TRP A 73 3.66 21.22 -11.62
CA TRP A 73 3.02 21.08 -10.32
C TRP A 73 3.21 19.67 -9.73
N GLN A 74 3.07 18.62 -10.54
CA GLN A 74 3.28 17.24 -10.10
C GLN A 74 4.73 16.98 -9.65
N ARG A 75 5.72 17.55 -10.36
CA ARG A 75 7.14 17.45 -9.98
C ARG A 75 7.40 18.15 -8.64
N GLU A 76 6.88 19.35 -8.46
CA GLU A 76 7.00 20.11 -7.22
C GLU A 76 6.37 19.36 -6.03
N GLN A 77 5.14 18.87 -6.19
CA GLN A 77 4.45 18.14 -5.12
C GLN A 77 5.16 16.84 -4.75
N ARG A 78 5.82 16.19 -5.72
CA ARG A 78 6.58 14.96 -5.49
C ARG A 78 8.00 15.20 -5.01
N GLN A 79 8.43 16.46 -4.95
CA GLN A 79 9.84 16.82 -4.73
C GLN A 79 10.74 16.00 -5.66
N GLU A 80 10.32 15.88 -6.92
CA GLU A 80 10.99 15.05 -7.90
C GLU A 80 12.42 15.58 -8.08
N ARG A 81 13.41 14.75 -7.77
CA ARG A 81 14.82 15.11 -7.93
C ARG A 81 15.11 15.42 -9.39
N ASP A 82 15.93 16.42 -9.62
CA ASP A 82 16.47 16.70 -10.95
C ASP A 82 17.15 15.44 -11.49
N PHE A 83 16.62 14.94 -12.60
CA PHE A 83 17.22 13.83 -13.34
C PHE A 83 18.25 14.41 -14.29
N VAL A 84 19.53 14.14 -14.02
CA VAL A 84 20.65 14.52 -14.89
C VAL A 84 20.46 13.83 -16.24
N GLY A 85 20.21 14.61 -17.30
CA GLY A 85 20.00 14.10 -18.66
C GLY A 85 18.76 14.63 -19.40
N ARG A 86 17.94 15.50 -18.79
CA ARG A 86 16.88 16.22 -19.52
C ARG A 86 17.43 17.50 -20.17
N GLU A 87 18.26 17.35 -21.20
CA GLU A 87 18.40 18.42 -22.20
C GLU A 87 17.27 18.29 -23.23
N LYS A 88 16.79 19.46 -23.65
CA LYS A 88 15.58 19.71 -24.43
C LYS A 88 15.49 18.80 -25.67
N GLN A 89 14.34 18.12 -25.83
CA GLN A 89 13.83 17.77 -27.15
C GLN A 89 12.90 18.87 -27.63
#